data_AF-A0A0U3SD34-F1
#
_entry.id   AF-A0A0U3SD34-F1
#
_cell.length_a   1.000
_cell.length_b   1.000
_cell.length_c   1.000
_cell.angle_alpha   90.00
_cell.angle_beta   90.00
_cell.angle_gamma   90.00
#
_symmetry.space_group_name_H-M   'P 1'
#
loop_
_entity.id
_entity.type
_entity.pdbx_description
1 polymer ?
#
loop_
_entity_poly.entity_id
_entity_poly.type
_entity_poly.pdbx_seq_one_letter_code
_entity_poly.pdbx_strand_id
1 'polypeptide(L)'
;MAYVSTFTFNPRPLYVPGMLADLPGYLRANGWTEPQILHHQDKVAYILDCIITAPVYDVRYSQGDFVNISYNWLVQQLGARYTKLVLTLLKDSGVIDCDYRYWNGQGVDGAGKNLGYCITSTYVGKPVGVLIYKQETFGKKLWDQRHDEEHQLKKDRFLNRIHRDMKELRLDFTPARDLNERIYDTTLEFIVAHRATVDKTKVTKKAYAALLDAAFEADELHIQLPSRAKLRKVLLPRQLKNREQHEPETTIYAVLKARALDAYTSNLVALEKLRNLQLKPPTRPIKGSRVYTALTNLASCFRQFLYHADAPAEVLVNIDIKNSQPFMLNLLLADKYRYQELPADAEHYMDLTASGKFYEHVAAAMKIPMRNKRERREFKGWFFASLFFCKNQHTVAGKCGKWFEEHFPNVYQLIRDMKFARYQDLADAMQKREASVILDTVLKALHANKVWAATIHDSVVCRPDDAALVRELVEEAFRLKAGIVPGLDVEPLQK
;
A
#
# COMPACT_ATOMS: atom_id res chain seq x y z
N MET A 1 -3.25 29.01 37.55
CA MET A 1 -2.11 28.96 36.61
C MET A 1 -2.61 28.37 35.31
N ALA A 2 -2.85 29.22 34.31
CA ALA A 2 -3.29 28.78 33.00
C ALA A 2 -2.14 28.03 32.31
N TYR A 3 -2.37 26.76 31.96
CA TYR A 3 -1.51 26.03 31.04
C TYR A 3 -1.52 26.77 29.70
N VAL A 4 -0.47 27.55 29.44
CA VAL A 4 -0.16 28.02 28.10
C VAL A 4 0.22 26.78 27.31
N SER A 5 -0.72 26.29 26.50
CA SER A 5 -0.46 25.28 25.48
C SER A 5 0.58 25.85 24.52
N THR A 6 1.86 25.58 24.77
CA THR A 6 2.94 25.90 23.85
C THR A 6 2.69 25.16 22.54
N PHE A 7 2.39 25.92 21.49
CA PHE A 7 2.20 25.44 20.14
C PHE A 7 3.48 24.75 19.63
N THR A 8 3.55 23.42 19.71
CA THR A 8 4.62 22.64 19.07
C THR A 8 4.16 22.21 17.68
N PHE A 9 4.32 23.10 16.70
CA PHE A 9 4.19 22.73 15.29
C PHE A 9 5.33 21.75 14.96
N ASN A 10 4.99 20.49 14.67
CA ASN A 10 5.91 19.49 14.17
C ASN A 10 5.74 19.33 12.64
N PRO A 11 6.42 20.16 11.81
CA PRO A 11 6.28 20.09 10.36
C PRO A 11 6.78 18.76 9.81
N ARG A 12 6.12 18.26 8.75
CA ARG A 12 6.66 17.11 7.99
C ARG A 12 7.77 17.62 7.12
N PRO A 13 8.87 16.89 6.91
CA PRO A 13 9.83 17.28 5.88
C PRO A 13 9.14 17.35 4.49
N LEU A 14 9.43 18.40 3.73
CA LEU A 14 9.10 18.46 2.31
C LEU A 14 10.18 17.70 1.54
N TYR A 15 9.82 16.89 0.56
CA TYR A 15 10.79 16.12 -0.20
C TYR A 15 11.23 16.86 -1.45
N VAL A 16 12.55 16.96 -1.63
CA VAL A 16 13.18 17.51 -2.83
C VAL A 16 14.11 16.49 -3.47
N PRO A 17 14.44 16.60 -4.77
CA PRO A 17 15.48 15.79 -5.39
C PRO A 17 16.79 15.88 -4.61
N GLY A 18 17.54 14.77 -4.49
CA GLY A 18 18.78 14.75 -3.71
C GLY A 18 19.83 15.76 -4.18
N MET A 19 19.89 16.05 -5.49
CA MET A 19 20.74 17.11 -6.05
C MET A 19 20.35 18.53 -5.59
N LEU A 20 19.15 18.69 -5.03
CA LEU A 20 18.63 19.94 -4.48
C LEU A 20 18.57 19.90 -2.94
N ALA A 21 19.37 19.05 -2.29
CA ALA A 21 19.46 18.99 -0.84
C ALA A 21 19.84 20.36 -0.23
N ASP A 22 20.79 21.08 -0.84
CA ASP A 22 21.04 22.49 -0.56
C ASP A 22 20.14 23.38 -1.42
N LEU A 23 18.85 23.40 -1.07
CA LEU A 23 17.87 24.23 -1.77
C LEU A 23 18.21 25.73 -1.71
N PRO A 24 18.67 26.30 -0.58
CA PRO A 24 19.15 27.68 -0.54
C PRO A 24 20.29 27.97 -1.52
N GLY A 25 21.30 27.10 -1.60
CA GLY A 25 22.41 27.22 -2.55
C GLY A 25 21.93 27.18 -4.00
N TYR A 26 21.02 26.25 -4.33
CA TYR A 26 20.40 26.17 -5.65
C TYR A 26 19.65 27.47 -6.01
N LEU A 27 18.86 28.02 -5.10
CA LEU A 27 18.11 29.25 -5.36
C LEU A 27 19.04 30.45 -5.54
N ARG A 28 20.12 30.54 -4.76
CA ARG A 28 21.15 31.56 -4.90
C ARG A 28 21.84 31.51 -6.26
N ALA A 29 22.17 30.31 -6.74
CA ALA A 29 22.74 30.10 -8.07
C ALA A 29 21.78 30.52 -9.21
N ASN A 30 20.47 30.50 -8.95
CA ASN A 30 19.44 31.00 -9.86
C ASN A 30 19.08 32.48 -9.62
N GLY A 31 19.97 33.25 -8.98
CA GLY A 31 19.86 34.70 -8.83
C GLY A 31 18.92 35.19 -7.73
N TRP A 32 18.51 34.33 -6.80
CA TRP A 32 17.67 34.75 -5.68
C TRP A 32 18.51 35.34 -4.54
N THR A 33 18.05 36.47 -4.01
CA THR A 33 18.62 37.12 -2.83
C THR A 33 18.25 36.37 -1.54
N GLU A 34 19.02 36.55 -0.45
CA GLU A 34 18.73 35.91 0.84
C GLU A 34 17.28 36.16 1.34
N PRO A 35 16.72 37.37 1.24
CA PRO A 35 15.31 37.58 1.58
C PRO A 35 14.37 36.74 0.71
N GLN A 36 14.58 36.70 -0.62
CA GLN A 36 13.75 35.90 -1.51
C GLN A 36 13.85 34.41 -1.18
N ILE A 37 15.07 33.89 -0.98
CA ILE A 37 15.31 32.51 -0.56
C ILE A 37 14.51 32.25 0.71
N LEU A 38 14.74 33.03 1.76
CA LEU A 38 14.06 32.90 3.05
C LEU A 38 12.52 32.91 2.91
N HIS A 39 11.94 33.70 2.01
CA HIS A 39 10.49 33.82 1.83
C HIS A 39 9.85 32.76 0.90
N HIS A 40 10.63 32.05 0.09
CA HIS A 40 10.08 31.26 -1.01
C HIS A 40 10.60 29.81 -1.08
N GLN A 41 11.68 29.46 -0.37
CA GLN A 41 12.23 28.10 -0.35
C GLN A 41 11.20 27.02 0.05
N ASP A 42 10.27 27.35 0.96
CA ASP A 42 9.18 26.47 1.39
C ASP A 42 8.21 26.13 0.25
N LYS A 43 7.91 27.12 -0.61
CA LYS A 43 7.00 26.97 -1.75
C LYS A 43 7.63 26.16 -2.88
N VAL A 44 8.94 26.35 -3.10
CA VAL A 44 9.73 25.55 -4.05
C VAL A 44 9.74 24.10 -3.59
N ALA A 45 10.10 23.84 -2.33
CA ALA A 45 10.09 22.51 -1.76
C ALA A 45 8.69 21.88 -1.78
N TYR A 46 7.61 22.66 -1.59
CA TYR A 46 6.25 22.15 -1.61
C TYR A 46 5.81 21.64 -2.98
N ILE A 47 6.14 22.36 -4.07
CA ILE A 47 5.80 21.90 -5.43
C ILE A 47 6.57 20.61 -5.76
N LEU A 48 7.86 20.56 -5.43
CA LEU A 48 8.69 19.36 -5.62
C LEU A 48 8.15 18.18 -4.80
N ASP A 49 7.77 18.42 -3.55
CA ASP A 49 7.14 17.44 -2.68
C ASP A 49 5.84 16.89 -3.28
N CYS A 50 4.99 17.75 -3.86
CA CYS A 50 3.76 17.32 -4.52
C CYS A 50 4.04 16.36 -5.68
N ILE A 51 5.05 16.66 -6.51
CA ILE A 51 5.43 15.82 -7.66
C ILE A 51 6.02 14.48 -7.17
N ILE A 52 6.97 14.53 -6.24
CA ILE A 52 7.70 13.36 -5.73
C ILE A 52 6.76 12.44 -4.94
N THR A 53 5.83 12.98 -4.17
CA THR A 53 4.99 12.16 -3.30
C THR A 53 3.66 11.76 -3.91
N ALA A 54 3.26 12.29 -5.06
CA ALA A 54 2.02 11.87 -5.71
C ALA A 54 1.96 10.37 -6.05
N PRO A 55 3.02 9.69 -6.55
CA PRO A 55 3.04 8.24 -6.72
C PRO A 55 2.80 7.45 -5.42
N VAL A 56 3.05 8.08 -4.27
CA VAL A 56 2.80 7.48 -2.94
C VAL A 56 1.32 7.52 -2.60
N TYR A 57 0.60 8.58 -3.01
CA TYR A 57 -0.82 8.76 -2.68
C TYR A 57 -1.77 8.23 -3.74
N ASP A 58 -1.30 8.07 -4.98
CA ASP A 58 -2.11 7.68 -6.11
C ASP A 58 -1.37 6.61 -6.93
N VAL A 59 -1.88 5.38 -6.81
CA VAL A 59 -1.33 4.17 -7.44
C VAL A 59 -1.33 4.21 -8.97
N ARG A 60 -1.97 5.23 -9.59
CA ARG A 60 -1.94 5.45 -11.03
C ARG A 60 -0.60 6.00 -11.51
N TYR A 61 0.17 6.65 -10.63
CA TYR A 61 1.47 7.23 -10.95
C TYR A 61 2.63 6.36 -10.44
N SER A 62 3.74 6.38 -11.17
CA SER A 62 5.07 5.90 -10.76
C SER A 62 6.06 7.09 -10.78
N GLN A 63 7.26 6.99 -10.19
CA GLN A 63 8.26 8.07 -10.34
C GLN A 63 8.64 8.21 -11.81
N GLY A 64 8.80 9.47 -12.21
CA GLY A 64 9.04 9.86 -13.60
C GLY A 64 7.79 9.92 -14.47
N ASP A 65 6.62 9.47 -14.00
CA ASP A 65 5.37 9.75 -14.70
C ASP A 65 4.99 11.23 -14.51
N PHE A 66 4.30 11.80 -15.49
CA PHE A 66 3.73 13.13 -15.37
C PHE A 66 2.54 13.08 -14.41
N VAL A 67 2.71 13.71 -13.25
CA VAL A 67 1.70 13.81 -12.20
C VAL A 67 0.82 15.00 -12.50
N ASN A 68 -0.50 14.77 -12.59
CA ASN A 68 -1.44 15.87 -12.77
C ASN A 68 -1.56 16.68 -11.48
N ILE A 69 -1.18 17.96 -11.56
CA ILE A 69 -1.35 18.91 -10.46
C ILE A 69 -2.16 20.09 -10.99
N SER A 70 -3.28 20.39 -10.32
CA SER A 70 -4.13 21.51 -10.72
C SER A 70 -3.44 22.84 -10.42
N TYR A 71 -3.33 23.70 -11.44
CA TYR A 71 -2.81 25.06 -11.25
C TYR A 71 -3.66 25.84 -10.26
N ASN A 72 -4.99 25.74 -10.35
CA ASN A 72 -5.90 26.43 -9.43
C ASN A 72 -5.70 25.96 -7.98
N TRP A 73 -5.48 24.67 -7.77
CA TRP A 73 -5.16 24.13 -6.44
C TRP A 73 -3.84 24.70 -5.92
N LEU A 74 -2.78 24.72 -6.74
CA LEU A 74 -1.51 25.33 -6.34
C LEU A 74 -1.67 26.82 -6.00
N VAL A 75 -2.45 27.55 -6.79
CA VAL A 75 -2.77 28.97 -6.52
C VAL A 75 -3.52 29.12 -5.20
N GLN A 76 -4.47 28.24 -4.90
CA GLN A 76 -5.16 28.23 -3.60
C GLN A 76 -4.18 27.97 -2.46
N GLN A 77 -3.19 27.09 -2.64
CA GLN A 77 -2.21 26.77 -1.59
C GLN A 77 -1.19 27.88 -1.39
N LEU A 78 -0.51 28.31 -2.47
CA LEU A 78 0.69 29.13 -2.45
C LEU A 78 0.43 30.59 -2.80
N GLY A 79 -0.65 30.89 -3.52
CA GLY A 79 -0.93 32.20 -4.14
C GLY A 79 -0.49 32.27 -5.62
N ALA A 80 -1.23 33.03 -6.43
CA ALA A 80 -1.07 33.06 -7.89
C ALA A 80 0.32 33.50 -8.36
N ARG A 81 0.81 34.61 -7.79
CA ARG A 81 2.14 35.17 -8.09
C ARG A 81 3.25 34.15 -7.84
N TYR A 82 3.20 33.49 -6.69
CA TYR A 82 4.24 32.56 -6.26
C TYR A 82 4.20 31.25 -7.05
N THR A 83 2.99 30.74 -7.33
CA THR A 83 2.82 29.53 -8.15
C THR A 83 3.45 29.69 -9.52
N LYS A 84 3.15 30.81 -10.21
CA LYS A 84 3.76 31.10 -11.52
C LYS A 84 5.27 31.23 -11.43
N LEU A 85 5.78 32.00 -10.46
CA LEU A 85 7.23 32.22 -10.27
C LEU A 85 7.98 30.89 -10.10
N VAL A 86 7.51 30.04 -9.19
CA VAL A 86 8.19 28.77 -8.85
C VAL A 86 8.12 27.78 -10.01
N LEU A 87 6.96 27.64 -10.67
CA LEU A 87 6.83 26.74 -11.82
C LEU A 87 7.70 27.19 -13.00
N THR A 88 7.80 28.49 -13.26
CA THR A 88 8.71 29.02 -14.29
C THR A 88 10.15 28.70 -13.93
N LEU A 89 10.60 29.02 -12.71
CA LEU A 89 11.96 28.71 -12.26
C LEU A 89 12.32 27.23 -12.46
N LEU A 90 11.48 26.31 -11.98
CA LEU A 90 11.77 24.87 -12.00
C LEU A 90 11.79 24.29 -13.42
N LYS A 91 11.02 24.85 -14.36
CA LYS A 91 11.04 24.42 -15.76
C LYS A 91 12.24 24.98 -16.50
N ASP A 92 12.51 26.27 -16.33
CA ASP A 92 13.60 26.96 -17.04
C ASP A 92 14.98 26.42 -16.62
N SER A 93 15.11 25.96 -15.37
CA SER A 93 16.32 25.28 -14.86
C SER A 93 16.37 23.78 -15.18
N GLY A 94 15.35 23.24 -15.85
CA GLY A 94 15.25 21.83 -16.21
C GLY A 94 15.07 20.89 -15.03
N VAL A 95 14.64 21.37 -13.85
CA VAL A 95 14.34 20.51 -12.68
C VAL A 95 13.08 19.69 -12.91
N ILE A 96 12.05 20.31 -13.49
CA ILE A 96 10.79 19.65 -13.84
C ILE A 96 10.51 19.78 -15.33
N ASP A 97 9.80 18.79 -15.87
CA ASP A 97 9.20 18.86 -17.20
C ASP A 97 7.67 18.90 -17.11
N CYS A 98 7.03 19.32 -18.18
CA CYS A 98 5.59 19.44 -18.33
C CYS A 98 5.12 18.67 -19.56
N ASP A 99 4.04 17.90 -19.46
CA ASP A 99 3.52 17.13 -20.62
C ASP A 99 2.79 18.01 -21.64
N TYR A 100 2.54 19.28 -21.30
CA TYR A 100 1.77 20.28 -22.06
C TYR A 100 0.36 19.82 -22.44
N ARG A 101 -0.17 18.78 -21.77
CA ARG A 101 -1.50 18.23 -22.03
C ARG A 101 -2.47 18.77 -21.01
N TYR A 102 -3.36 19.65 -21.43
CA TYR A 102 -4.43 20.15 -20.58
C TYR A 102 -5.52 19.10 -20.41
N TRP A 103 -5.65 18.57 -19.19
CA TRP A 103 -6.80 17.75 -18.82
C TRP A 103 -7.94 18.64 -18.31
N ASN A 104 -9.06 18.66 -19.03
CA ASN A 104 -10.32 19.21 -18.56
C ASN A 104 -11.12 18.05 -17.96
N GLY A 105 -11.20 17.96 -16.63
CA GLY A 105 -12.04 16.95 -16.00
C GLY A 105 -13.52 17.21 -16.33
N GLN A 106 -14.18 16.29 -17.04
CA GLN A 106 -15.64 16.26 -17.04
C GLN A 106 -16.09 15.64 -15.71
N GLY A 107 -16.35 16.48 -14.71
CA GLY A 107 -16.84 16.07 -13.39
C GLY A 107 -17.18 17.27 -12.51
N VAL A 108 -18.29 17.15 -11.80
CA VAL A 108 -18.83 18.09 -10.80
C VAL A 108 -17.69 18.57 -9.89
N ASP A 109 -17.60 19.89 -9.66
CA ASP A 109 -16.55 20.60 -8.89
C ASP A 109 -15.39 21.21 -9.71
N GLY A 110 -15.70 21.97 -10.77
CA GLY A 110 -14.91 23.15 -11.19
C GLY A 110 -13.38 23.00 -11.32
N ALA A 111 -12.87 21.80 -11.59
CA ALA A 111 -11.43 21.54 -11.64
C ALA A 111 -10.87 22.10 -12.96
N GLY A 112 -10.17 23.24 -12.85
CA GLY A 112 -9.52 23.89 -13.98
C GLY A 112 -8.49 22.99 -14.68
N LYS A 113 -8.00 23.48 -15.83
CA LYS A 113 -6.90 22.93 -16.63
C LYS A 113 -5.79 22.32 -15.76
N ASN A 114 -5.66 20.99 -15.79
CA ASN A 114 -4.57 20.27 -15.14
C ASN A 114 -3.40 20.08 -16.11
N LEU A 115 -2.17 20.29 -15.65
CA LEU A 115 -0.96 19.93 -16.38
C LEU A 115 -0.25 18.80 -15.64
N GLY A 116 0.38 17.91 -16.39
CA GLY A 116 1.24 16.88 -15.85
C GLY A 116 2.65 17.41 -15.62
N TYR A 117 3.22 17.17 -14.44
CA TYR A 117 4.61 17.54 -14.10
C TYR A 117 5.41 16.31 -13.66
N CYS A 118 6.69 16.23 -14.03
CA CYS A 118 7.60 15.20 -13.54
C CYS A 118 8.98 15.79 -13.19
N ILE A 119 9.76 15.09 -12.36
CA ILE A 119 11.18 15.41 -12.16
C ILE A 119 11.96 14.90 -13.39
N THR A 120 12.82 15.72 -13.96
CA THR A 120 13.61 15.35 -15.14
C THR A 120 14.70 14.34 -14.79
N SER A 121 15.14 13.56 -15.77
CA SER A 121 16.15 12.49 -15.60
C SER A 121 17.45 12.98 -14.95
N THR A 122 17.83 14.24 -15.17
CA THR A 122 19.00 14.88 -14.54
C THR A 122 18.88 14.94 -13.02
N TYR A 123 17.68 15.21 -12.50
CA TYR A 123 17.45 15.41 -11.07
C TYR A 123 16.83 14.18 -10.37
N VAL A 124 16.41 13.16 -11.13
CA VAL A 124 15.83 11.93 -10.56
C VAL A 124 16.86 11.20 -9.68
N GLY A 125 16.50 10.93 -8.43
CA GLY A 125 17.33 10.22 -7.47
C GLY A 125 16.63 10.03 -6.12
N LYS A 126 17.37 9.53 -5.11
CA LYS A 126 16.85 9.41 -3.73
C LYS A 126 16.43 10.83 -3.26
N PRO A 127 15.18 11.04 -2.82
CA PRO A 127 14.76 12.34 -2.34
C PRO A 127 15.31 12.60 -0.94
N VAL A 128 15.48 13.88 -0.61
CA VAL A 128 15.92 14.35 0.71
C VAL A 128 14.80 15.14 1.35
N GLY A 129 14.51 14.85 2.62
CA GLY A 129 13.55 15.60 3.42
C GLY A 129 14.16 16.90 3.93
N VAL A 130 13.55 18.03 3.62
CA VAL A 130 13.98 19.36 4.07
C VAL A 130 12.93 19.98 4.99
N LEU A 131 13.37 20.50 6.15
CA LEU A 131 12.52 21.17 7.14
C LEU A 131 12.61 22.68 6.97
N ILE A 132 11.70 23.24 6.17
CA ILE A 132 11.82 24.62 5.66
C ILE A 132 10.69 25.55 6.17
N TYR A 133 9.77 25.06 7.01
CA TYR A 133 8.61 25.85 7.38
C TYR A 133 8.93 27.01 8.30
N LYS A 134 8.50 28.21 7.88
CA LYS A 134 8.19 29.29 8.82
C LYS A 134 6.87 28.97 9.53
N GLN A 135 6.86 29.01 10.86
CA GLN A 135 5.68 28.69 11.67
C GLN A 135 4.48 29.62 11.40
N GLU A 136 4.73 30.87 10.98
CA GLU A 136 3.74 31.96 11.05
C GLU A 136 2.80 32.09 9.84
N THR A 137 3.05 31.44 8.69
CA THR A 137 2.26 31.67 7.46
C THR A 137 1.82 30.37 6.77
N PHE A 138 2.67 29.81 5.90
CA PHE A 138 2.33 28.63 5.10
C PHE A 138 2.24 27.35 5.94
N GLY A 139 3.13 27.20 6.93
CA GLY A 139 3.10 26.08 7.88
C GLY A 139 1.80 26.01 8.69
N LYS A 140 1.33 27.16 9.21
CA LYS A 140 0.06 27.25 9.95
C LYS A 140 -1.13 26.86 9.08
N LYS A 141 -1.22 27.33 7.84
CA LYS A 141 -2.30 26.97 6.92
C LYS A 141 -2.39 25.46 6.66
N LEU A 142 -1.25 24.80 6.44
CA LEU A 142 -1.19 23.33 6.28
C LEU A 142 -1.51 22.57 7.58
N TRP A 143 -1.34 23.20 8.73
CA TRP A 143 -1.72 22.65 10.03
C TRP A 143 -3.22 22.78 10.28
N ASP A 144 -3.80 23.95 10.00
CA ASP A 144 -5.24 24.24 10.15
C ASP A 144 -6.07 23.27 9.28
N GLN A 145 -5.68 23.09 8.01
CA GLN A 145 -6.36 22.15 7.10
C GLN A 145 -6.39 20.71 7.64
N ARG A 146 -5.32 20.28 8.31
CA ARG A 146 -5.26 18.94 8.92
C ARG A 146 -6.16 18.82 10.15
N HIS A 147 -6.25 19.88 10.95
CA HIS A 147 -7.16 19.90 12.10
C HIS A 147 -8.61 19.79 11.63
N ASP A 148 -8.99 20.47 10.55
CA ASP A 148 -10.33 20.37 9.97
C ASP A 148 -10.69 18.93 9.55
N GLU A 149 -9.75 18.20 8.94
CA GLU A 149 -9.94 16.78 8.59
C GLU A 149 -10.15 15.90 9.84
N GLU A 150 -9.36 16.11 10.90
CA GLU A 150 -9.53 15.39 12.17
C GLU A 150 -10.85 15.76 12.90
N HIS A 151 -11.32 16.99 12.78
CA HIS A 151 -12.58 17.42 13.36
C HIS A 151 -13.78 16.69 12.76
N GLN A 152 -13.77 16.39 11.45
CA GLN A 152 -14.84 15.61 10.82
C GLN A 152 -14.86 14.15 11.30
N LEU A 153 -13.70 13.58 11.64
CA LEU A 153 -13.59 12.21 12.16
C LEU A 153 -14.32 12.02 13.50
N LYS A 154 -14.42 13.07 14.33
CA LYS A 154 -15.09 13.01 15.64
C LYS A 154 -16.56 12.59 15.55
N LYS A 155 -17.19 12.73 14.37
CA LYS A 155 -18.58 12.29 14.11
C LYS A 155 -18.72 10.76 14.07
N ASP A 156 -17.67 10.04 13.70
CA ASP A 156 -17.64 8.57 13.71
C ASP A 156 -16.83 8.06 14.91
N ARG A 157 -17.53 7.64 15.97
CA ARG A 157 -16.87 7.15 17.21
C ARG A 157 -15.95 5.96 16.95
N PHE A 158 -16.29 5.10 15.99
CA PHE A 158 -15.52 3.89 15.69
C PHE A 158 -14.22 4.23 14.98
N LEU A 159 -14.29 5.02 13.89
CA LEU A 159 -13.08 5.47 13.18
C LEU A 159 -12.22 6.40 14.03
N ASN A 160 -12.84 7.24 14.87
CA ASN A 160 -12.11 8.07 15.82
C ASN A 160 -11.33 7.21 16.84
N ARG A 161 -11.92 6.12 17.36
CA ARG A 161 -11.20 5.19 18.24
C ARG A 161 -10.00 4.55 17.53
N ILE A 162 -10.19 4.03 16.32
CA ILE A 162 -9.11 3.46 15.49
C ILE A 162 -7.99 4.48 15.30
N HIS A 163 -8.33 5.75 15.02
CA HIS A 163 -7.34 6.80 14.82
C HIS A 163 -6.52 7.09 16.07
N ARG A 164 -7.14 7.08 17.25
CA ARG A 164 -6.40 7.20 18.52
C ARG A 164 -5.46 6.02 18.71
N ASP A 165 -5.91 4.80 18.44
CA ASP A 165 -5.08 3.61 18.60
C ASP A 165 -3.90 3.62 17.61
N MET A 166 -4.08 4.18 16.41
CA MET A 166 -2.99 4.47 15.47
C MET A 166 -2.01 5.53 15.98
N LYS A 167 -2.48 6.53 16.72
CA LYS A 167 -1.63 7.55 17.36
C LYS A 167 -0.83 7.00 18.54
N GLU A 168 -1.07 5.77 19.01
CA GLU A 168 -0.23 5.08 20.00
C GLU A 168 0.88 4.22 19.36
N LEU A 169 0.85 4.00 18.04
CA LEU A 169 1.96 3.36 17.35
C LEU A 169 3.13 4.33 17.21
N ARG A 170 4.33 3.82 17.49
CA ARG A 170 5.61 4.49 17.25
C ARG A 170 6.45 3.64 16.32
N LEU A 171 7.47 4.27 15.73
CA LEU A 171 8.37 3.65 14.78
C LEU A 171 9.81 3.86 15.26
N ASP A 172 10.58 2.79 15.32
CA ASP A 172 12.03 2.88 15.40
C ASP A 172 12.59 3.27 14.01
N PHE A 173 12.75 4.59 13.83
CA PHE A 173 12.92 5.18 12.50
C PHE A 173 14.27 4.86 11.87
N THR A 174 15.36 4.94 12.64
CA THR A 174 16.73 4.74 12.12
C THR A 174 16.90 3.36 11.49
N PRO A 175 16.64 2.24 12.20
CA PRO A 175 16.78 0.92 11.59
C PRO A 175 15.76 0.69 10.46
N ALA A 176 14.56 1.27 10.53
CA ALA A 176 13.59 1.19 9.44
C ALA A 176 14.07 1.89 8.16
N ARG A 177 14.68 3.08 8.31
CA ARG A 177 15.28 3.83 7.20
C ARG A 177 16.48 3.08 6.63
N ASP A 178 17.37 2.61 7.48
CA ASP A 178 18.58 1.89 7.06
C ASP A 178 18.23 0.57 6.35
N LEU A 179 17.15 -0.11 6.78
CA LEU A 179 16.61 -1.26 6.03
C LEU A 179 16.08 -0.84 4.65
N ASN A 180 15.36 0.29 4.55
CA ASN A 180 14.85 0.79 3.27
C ASN A 180 15.99 1.15 2.30
N GLU A 181 17.07 1.76 2.81
CA GLU A 181 18.30 2.03 2.06
C GLU A 181 18.94 0.73 1.57
N ARG A 182 19.14 -0.24 2.47
CA ARG A 182 19.68 -1.55 2.13
C ARG A 182 18.87 -2.24 1.04
N ILE A 183 17.55 -2.31 1.17
CA ILE A 183 16.65 -2.91 0.17
C ILE A 183 16.85 -2.27 -1.20
N TYR A 184 16.95 -0.94 -1.25
CA TYR A 184 17.15 -0.22 -2.50
C TYR A 184 18.52 -0.52 -3.12
N ASP A 185 19.58 -0.40 -2.32
CA ASP A 185 20.97 -0.57 -2.79
C ASP A 185 21.20 -2.01 -3.28
N THR A 186 20.78 -3.03 -2.51
CA THR A 186 20.90 -4.44 -2.91
C THR A 186 20.06 -4.77 -4.14
N THR A 187 18.84 -4.22 -4.23
CA THR A 187 17.99 -4.41 -5.42
C THR A 187 18.63 -3.77 -6.66
N LEU A 188 19.21 -2.58 -6.52
CA LEU A 188 19.87 -1.89 -7.62
C LEU A 188 21.14 -2.63 -8.07
N GLU A 189 21.98 -3.05 -7.14
CA GLU A 189 23.17 -3.88 -7.40
C GLU A 189 22.79 -5.17 -8.13
N PHE A 190 21.73 -5.85 -7.68
CA PHE A 190 21.20 -7.04 -8.34
C PHE A 190 20.75 -6.76 -9.78
N ILE A 191 20.03 -5.67 -10.02
CA ILE A 191 19.58 -5.27 -11.37
C ILE A 191 20.79 -4.97 -12.28
N VAL A 192 21.82 -4.33 -11.75
CA VAL A 192 23.07 -4.02 -12.48
C VAL A 192 23.84 -5.30 -12.80
N ALA A 193 24.01 -6.21 -11.85
CA ALA A 193 24.68 -7.49 -12.06
C ALA A 193 23.99 -8.34 -13.14
N HIS A 194 22.66 -8.22 -13.28
CA HIS A 194 21.86 -8.95 -14.27
C HIS A 194 21.52 -8.13 -15.52
N ARG A 195 22.26 -7.03 -15.79
CA ARG A 195 21.98 -6.11 -16.90
C ARG A 195 21.88 -6.83 -18.25
N ALA A 196 22.72 -7.83 -18.53
CA ALA A 196 22.65 -8.61 -19.78
C ALA A 196 21.29 -9.30 -20.01
N THR A 197 20.56 -9.62 -18.94
CA THR A 197 19.23 -10.24 -19.00
C THR A 197 18.13 -9.20 -19.19
N VAL A 198 18.25 -8.03 -18.54
CA VAL A 198 17.17 -7.04 -18.43
C VAL A 198 17.36 -5.80 -19.31
N ASP A 199 18.52 -5.55 -19.89
CA ASP A 199 18.76 -4.42 -20.80
C ASP A 199 18.22 -4.72 -22.22
N LYS A 200 16.95 -5.11 -22.26
CA LYS A 200 16.19 -5.54 -23.45
C LYS A 200 14.76 -5.03 -23.32
N THR A 201 14.07 -4.89 -24.45
CA THR A 201 12.66 -4.46 -24.48
C THR A 201 11.69 -5.61 -24.20
N LYS A 202 12.16 -6.87 -24.25
CA LYS A 202 11.39 -8.09 -23.97
C LYS A 202 12.25 -9.13 -23.24
N VAL A 203 11.60 -9.95 -22.40
CA VAL A 203 12.20 -11.09 -21.70
C VAL A 203 11.27 -12.31 -21.75
N THR A 204 11.85 -13.50 -21.88
CA THR A 204 11.10 -14.76 -21.91
C THR A 204 10.55 -15.12 -20.51
N LYS A 205 9.52 -15.99 -20.46
CA LYS A 205 8.96 -16.46 -19.17
C LYS A 205 10.04 -17.13 -18.32
N LYS A 206 10.80 -18.02 -18.95
CA LYS A 206 11.84 -18.83 -18.30
C LYS A 206 12.97 -17.96 -17.76
N ALA A 207 13.47 -17.01 -18.55
CA ALA A 207 14.56 -16.14 -18.12
C ALA A 207 14.14 -15.23 -16.96
N TYR A 208 12.94 -14.64 -17.01
CA TYR A 208 12.48 -13.78 -15.91
C TYR A 208 12.14 -14.58 -14.64
N ALA A 209 11.63 -15.80 -14.77
CA ALA A 209 11.44 -16.68 -13.62
C ALA A 209 12.78 -17.00 -12.94
N ALA A 210 13.80 -17.38 -13.72
CA ALA A 210 15.14 -17.61 -13.18
C ALA A 210 15.73 -16.37 -12.46
N LEU A 211 15.45 -15.17 -12.97
CA LEU A 211 15.84 -13.92 -12.31
C LEU A 211 15.11 -13.71 -10.96
N LEU A 212 13.81 -14.01 -10.89
CA LEU A 212 13.05 -13.95 -9.64
C LEU A 212 13.52 -15.00 -8.62
N ASP A 213 13.94 -16.16 -9.12
CA ASP A 213 14.46 -17.25 -8.30
C ASP A 213 15.81 -16.85 -7.68
N ALA A 214 16.73 -16.32 -8.49
CA ALA A 214 18.01 -15.79 -8.02
C ALA A 214 17.83 -14.63 -7.02
N ALA A 215 16.87 -13.73 -7.26
CA ALA A 215 16.55 -12.65 -6.32
C ALA A 215 15.99 -13.19 -4.98
N PHE A 216 15.19 -14.26 -5.03
CA PHE A 216 14.63 -14.89 -3.84
C PHE A 216 15.65 -15.73 -3.08
N GLU A 217 16.59 -16.40 -3.73
CA GLU A 217 17.65 -17.17 -3.05
C GLU A 217 18.62 -16.24 -2.29
N ALA A 218 18.77 -15.01 -2.75
CA ALA A 218 19.44 -13.94 -2.04
C ALA A 218 18.55 -13.24 -0.98
N ASP A 219 17.51 -13.90 -0.44
CA ASP A 219 16.44 -13.31 0.42
C ASP A 219 16.98 -12.50 1.61
N GLU A 220 18.14 -12.85 2.16
CA GLU A 220 18.82 -12.10 3.23
C GLU A 220 19.09 -10.64 2.85
N LEU A 221 19.18 -10.35 1.54
CA LEU A 221 19.41 -9.02 0.98
C LEU A 221 18.12 -8.26 0.67
N HIS A 222 16.94 -8.88 0.87
CA HIS A 222 15.61 -8.29 0.64
C HIS A 222 15.38 -7.70 -0.76
N ILE A 223 15.87 -8.38 -1.81
CA ILE A 223 15.76 -7.91 -3.20
C ILE A 223 14.29 -7.87 -3.65
N GLN A 224 13.84 -6.71 -4.16
CA GLN A 224 12.45 -6.51 -4.56
C GLN A 224 12.28 -6.37 -6.06
N LEU A 225 11.86 -7.46 -6.72
CA LEU A 225 11.48 -7.45 -8.13
C LEU A 225 9.96 -7.61 -8.33
N PRO A 226 9.35 -6.92 -9.31
CA PRO A 226 7.94 -7.08 -9.63
C PRO A 226 7.69 -8.43 -10.31
N SER A 227 6.48 -8.99 -10.14
CA SER A 227 6.06 -10.13 -10.96
C SER A 227 6.04 -9.76 -12.44
N ARG A 228 6.19 -10.74 -13.34
CA ARG A 228 6.18 -10.51 -14.79
C ARG A 228 4.90 -9.80 -15.26
N ALA A 229 3.75 -10.13 -14.65
CA ALA A 229 2.48 -9.48 -14.97
C ALA A 229 2.49 -7.99 -14.60
N LYS A 230 3.02 -7.63 -13.43
CA LYS A 230 3.19 -6.23 -13.00
C LYS A 230 4.20 -5.51 -13.90
N LEU A 231 5.33 -6.14 -14.23
CA LEU A 231 6.31 -5.58 -15.15
C LEU A 231 5.69 -5.26 -16.52
N ARG A 232 4.94 -6.21 -17.11
CA ARG A 232 4.28 -6.03 -18.40
C ARG A 232 3.26 -4.88 -18.40
N LYS A 233 2.52 -4.71 -17.30
CA LYS A 233 1.53 -3.63 -17.15
C LYS A 233 2.17 -2.23 -17.20
N VAL A 234 3.42 -2.09 -16.76
CA VAL A 234 4.15 -0.81 -16.77
C VAL A 234 4.93 -0.62 -18.08
N LEU A 235 5.56 -1.69 -18.56
CA LEU A 235 6.42 -1.65 -19.74
C LEU A 235 5.65 -1.37 -21.03
N LEU A 236 4.50 -2.03 -21.24
CA LEU A 236 3.76 -1.95 -22.51
C LEU A 236 3.22 -0.53 -22.79
N PRO A 237 2.56 0.18 -21.86
CA PRO A 237 2.12 1.55 -22.11
C PRO A 237 3.27 2.50 -22.44
N ARG A 238 4.41 2.38 -21.74
CA ARG A 238 5.61 3.20 -22.00
C ARG A 238 6.17 2.94 -23.40
N GLN A 239 6.28 1.68 -23.81
CA GLN A 239 6.72 1.33 -25.16
C GLN A 239 5.77 1.84 -26.25
N LEU A 240 4.45 1.78 -26.03
CA LEU A 240 3.47 2.33 -26.97
C LEU A 240 3.60 3.85 -27.09
N LYS A 241 3.72 4.57 -25.96
CA LYS A 241 3.92 6.01 -25.93
C LYS A 241 5.19 6.43 -26.67
N ASN A 242 6.32 5.75 -26.41
CA ASN A 242 7.59 6.07 -27.06
C ASN A 242 7.52 5.83 -28.57
N ARG A 243 6.81 4.78 -29.02
CA ARG A 243 6.56 4.54 -30.46
C ARG A 243 5.76 5.67 -31.10
N GLU A 244 4.72 6.17 -30.44
CA GLU A 244 3.95 7.32 -30.94
C GLU A 244 4.82 8.58 -31.05
N GLN A 245 5.74 8.78 -30.10
CA GLN A 245 6.63 9.93 -30.03
C GLN A 245 7.94 9.77 -30.82
N HIS A 246 8.14 8.65 -31.52
CA HIS A 246 9.38 8.32 -32.23
C HIS A 246 10.62 8.32 -31.31
N GLU A 247 10.42 7.98 -30.04
CA GLU A 247 11.47 7.87 -29.01
C GLU A 247 11.97 6.41 -28.88
N PRO A 248 13.19 6.20 -28.35
CA PRO A 248 13.71 4.86 -28.09
C PRO A 248 12.80 4.03 -27.16
N GLU A 249 12.63 2.74 -27.46
CA GLU A 249 11.83 1.86 -26.60
C GLU A 249 12.43 1.72 -25.19
N THR A 250 11.58 1.78 -24.17
CA THR A 250 12.01 1.57 -22.78
C THR A 250 12.45 0.12 -22.57
N THR A 251 13.63 -0.07 -21.97
CA THR A 251 14.15 -1.39 -21.58
C THR A 251 13.61 -1.85 -20.23
N ILE A 252 13.65 -3.16 -19.96
CA ILE A 252 13.25 -3.71 -18.66
C ILE A 252 14.18 -3.18 -17.56
N TYR A 253 15.47 -3.03 -17.84
CA TYR A 253 16.46 -2.43 -16.94
C TYR A 253 16.03 -1.05 -16.45
N ALA A 254 15.65 -0.16 -17.37
CA ALA A 254 15.17 1.19 -17.04
C ALA A 254 13.92 1.14 -16.15
N VAL A 255 12.95 0.28 -16.47
CA VAL A 255 11.74 0.11 -15.65
C VAL A 255 12.06 -0.42 -14.26
N LEU A 256 12.94 -1.42 -14.15
CA LEU A 256 13.30 -2.00 -12.85
C LEU A 256 14.02 -0.99 -11.95
N LYS A 257 14.96 -0.20 -12.51
CA LYS A 257 15.62 0.88 -11.76
C LYS A 257 14.63 1.94 -11.27
N ALA A 258 13.73 2.41 -12.14
CA ALA A 258 12.72 3.38 -11.75
C ALA A 258 11.84 2.84 -10.63
N ARG A 259 11.39 1.58 -10.73
CA ARG A 259 10.55 0.94 -9.72
C ARG A 259 11.24 0.71 -8.37
N ALA A 260 12.55 0.42 -8.37
CA ALA A 260 13.32 0.35 -7.14
C ALA A 260 13.31 1.71 -6.41
N LEU A 261 13.49 2.80 -7.17
CA LEU A 261 13.44 4.16 -6.63
C LEU A 261 12.02 4.55 -6.18
N ASP A 262 10.98 4.13 -6.90
CA ASP A 262 9.57 4.29 -6.50
C ASP A 262 9.32 3.68 -5.12
N ALA A 263 9.74 2.43 -4.95
CA ALA A 263 9.56 1.68 -3.72
C ALA A 263 10.31 2.35 -2.56
N TYR A 264 11.58 2.71 -2.78
CA TYR A 264 12.39 3.44 -1.79
C TYR A 264 11.70 4.73 -1.33
N THR A 265 11.27 5.55 -2.28
CA THR A 265 10.66 6.86 -2.02
C THR A 265 9.32 6.71 -1.28
N SER A 266 8.48 5.78 -1.73
CA SER A 266 7.19 5.51 -1.11
C SER A 266 7.34 5.07 0.35
N ASN A 267 8.28 4.17 0.60
CA ASN A 267 8.60 3.68 1.93
C ASN A 267 9.14 4.80 2.82
N LEU A 268 10.14 5.57 2.36
CA LEU A 268 10.72 6.67 3.13
C LEU A 268 9.66 7.68 3.56
N VAL A 269 8.77 8.07 2.64
CA VAL A 269 7.66 8.99 2.91
C VAL A 269 6.69 8.40 3.94
N ALA A 270 6.40 7.10 3.88
CA ALA A 270 5.55 6.43 4.86
C ALA A 270 6.19 6.37 6.25
N LEU A 271 7.49 6.05 6.32
CA LEU A 271 8.27 5.99 7.56
C LEU A 271 8.34 7.35 8.26
N GLU A 272 8.62 8.42 7.52
CA GLU A 272 8.66 9.78 8.09
C GLU A 272 7.29 10.26 8.57
N LYS A 273 6.20 9.88 7.90
CA LYS A 273 4.85 10.18 8.42
C LYS A 273 4.57 9.48 9.74
N LEU A 274 4.96 8.20 9.85
CA LEU A 274 4.81 7.43 11.10
C LEU A 274 5.67 8.04 12.22
N ARG A 275 6.95 8.30 11.94
CA ARG A 275 7.87 8.97 12.88
C ARG A 275 7.29 10.28 13.44
N ASN A 276 6.71 11.11 12.57
CA ASN A 276 6.20 12.42 12.95
C ASN A 276 4.71 12.41 13.38
N LEU A 277 4.09 11.22 13.52
CA LEU A 277 2.67 11.03 13.84
C LEU A 277 1.71 11.76 12.89
N GLN A 278 2.11 11.93 11.64
CA GLN A 278 1.33 12.59 10.60
C GLN A 278 0.48 11.60 9.83
N LEU A 279 -0.36 10.91 10.58
CA LEU A 279 -1.20 9.84 10.07
C LEU A 279 -2.46 10.45 9.49
N LYS A 280 -2.79 10.09 8.24
CA LYS A 280 -4.11 10.41 7.69
C LYS A 280 -5.20 9.77 8.56
N PRO A 281 -6.35 10.42 8.75
CA PRO A 281 -7.51 9.79 9.37
C PRO A 281 -7.83 8.45 8.69
N PRO A 282 -8.20 7.42 9.47
CA PRO A 282 -8.57 6.12 8.91
C PRO A 282 -9.82 6.27 8.04
N THR A 283 -9.83 5.60 6.89
CA THR A 283 -10.95 5.68 5.94
C THR A 283 -11.66 4.34 5.83
N ARG A 284 -13.00 4.40 5.72
CA ARG A 284 -13.87 3.26 5.44
C ARG A 284 -14.84 3.67 4.33
N PRO A 285 -14.46 3.49 3.05
CA PRO A 285 -15.20 4.08 1.92
C PRO A 285 -16.66 3.66 1.86
N ILE A 286 -16.96 2.41 2.24
CA ILE A 286 -18.32 1.87 2.26
C ILE A 286 -18.57 1.28 3.65
N LYS A 287 -19.75 1.53 4.23
CA LYS A 287 -20.13 0.89 5.50
C LYS A 287 -20.05 -0.64 5.34
N GLY A 288 -19.37 -1.31 6.27
CA GLY A 288 -19.14 -2.75 6.19
C GLY A 288 -17.91 -3.16 5.37
N SER A 289 -17.19 -2.23 4.73
CA SER A 289 -15.92 -2.53 4.06
C SER A 289 -14.75 -2.60 5.06
N ARG A 290 -13.58 -2.96 4.55
CA ARG A 290 -12.29 -2.79 5.25
C ARG A 290 -12.04 -1.33 5.62
N VAL A 291 -11.24 -1.15 6.66
CA VAL A 291 -10.68 0.14 7.09
C VAL A 291 -9.25 0.24 6.57
N TYR A 292 -8.86 1.42 6.09
CA TYR A 292 -7.50 1.73 5.66
C TYR A 292 -6.86 2.70 6.65
N THR A 293 -5.68 2.33 7.14
CA THR A 293 -4.87 3.10 8.11
C THR A 293 -3.44 3.25 7.61
N ALA A 294 -2.61 3.99 8.35
CA ALA A 294 -1.18 4.03 8.09
C ALA A 294 -0.54 2.62 8.20
N LEU A 295 -1.02 1.78 9.12
CA LEU A 295 -0.54 0.41 9.32
C LEU A 295 -0.88 -0.51 8.14
N THR A 296 -2.12 -0.44 7.61
CA THR A 296 -2.50 -1.28 6.46
C THR A 296 -1.71 -0.91 5.19
N ASN A 297 -1.28 0.34 5.09
CA ASN A 297 -0.50 0.85 3.96
C ASN A 297 1.02 0.70 4.13
N LEU A 298 1.50 0.40 5.35
CA LEU A 298 2.92 0.20 5.61
C LEU A 298 3.40 -1.13 5.03
N ALA A 299 4.52 -1.09 4.30
CA ALA A 299 5.13 -2.28 3.75
C ALA A 299 5.54 -3.25 4.87
N SER A 300 5.27 -4.54 4.66
CA SER A 300 5.34 -5.55 5.72
C SER A 300 6.71 -5.70 6.40
N CYS A 301 7.81 -5.39 5.69
CA CYS A 301 9.16 -5.45 6.22
C CYS A 301 9.46 -4.36 7.26
N PHE A 302 8.68 -3.28 7.34
CA PHE A 302 8.88 -2.22 8.33
C PHE A 302 8.03 -2.39 9.58
N ARG A 303 7.07 -3.32 9.57
CA ARG A 303 6.19 -3.55 10.72
C ARG A 303 6.95 -4.07 11.95
N GLN A 304 8.10 -4.69 11.74
CA GLN A 304 9.03 -5.12 12.81
C GLN A 304 9.59 -3.98 13.65
N PHE A 305 9.58 -2.75 13.13
CA PHE A 305 10.09 -1.57 13.85
C PHE A 305 8.98 -0.80 14.56
N LEU A 306 7.75 -1.32 14.57
CA LEU A 306 6.64 -0.70 15.25
C LEU A 306 6.58 -1.16 16.71
N TYR A 307 6.32 -0.21 17.60
CA TYR A 307 6.10 -0.47 19.02
C TYR A 307 4.95 0.38 19.55
N HIS A 308 4.39 -0.03 20.69
CA HIS A 308 3.37 0.74 21.38
C HIS A 308 4.01 1.84 22.24
N ALA A 309 3.48 3.06 22.23
CA ALA A 309 4.04 4.22 22.94
C ALA A 309 4.26 3.95 24.43
N ASP A 310 3.32 3.28 25.10
CA ASP A 310 3.41 2.95 26.53
C ASP A 310 4.27 1.71 26.84
N ALA A 311 4.67 0.95 25.81
CA ALA A 311 5.47 -0.25 25.99
C ALA A 311 6.56 -0.39 24.90
N PRO A 312 7.60 0.49 24.90
CA PRO A 312 8.60 0.51 23.83
C PRO A 312 9.47 -0.74 23.71
N ALA A 313 9.61 -1.51 24.80
CA ALA A 313 10.40 -2.74 24.84
C ALA A 313 9.59 -3.99 24.43
N GLU A 314 8.27 -3.88 24.33
CA GLU A 314 7.42 -5.02 23.95
C GLU A 314 7.39 -5.19 22.43
N VAL A 315 7.64 -6.42 21.98
CA VAL A 315 7.42 -6.80 20.60
C VAL A 315 5.93 -7.08 20.41
N LEU A 316 5.26 -6.21 19.65
CA LEU A 316 3.87 -6.42 19.26
C LEU A 316 3.68 -7.78 18.56
N VAL A 317 2.51 -8.38 18.75
CA VAL A 317 2.15 -9.66 18.11
C VAL A 317 1.03 -9.45 17.11
N ASN A 318 1.07 -10.21 16.02
CA ASN A 318 0.04 -10.26 15.00
C ASN A 318 -0.65 -11.63 15.03
N ILE A 319 -1.96 -11.61 15.21
CA ILE A 319 -2.81 -12.78 15.17
C ILE A 319 -3.44 -12.84 13.78
N ASP A 320 -2.94 -13.75 12.94
CA ASP A 320 -3.31 -13.91 11.54
C ASP A 320 -4.20 -15.14 11.34
N ILE A 321 -5.18 -15.03 10.45
CA ILE A 321 -6.08 -16.13 10.11
C ILE A 321 -5.44 -17.00 9.04
N LYS A 322 -5.16 -18.26 9.37
CA LYS A 322 -4.69 -19.25 8.38
C LYS A 322 -5.70 -19.39 7.27
N ASN A 323 -5.21 -19.37 6.04
CA ASN A 323 -6.05 -19.54 4.87
C ASN A 323 -7.25 -18.58 4.85
N SER A 324 -7.08 -17.38 5.41
CA SER A 324 -8.16 -16.43 5.63
C SER A 324 -9.15 -16.32 4.50
N GLN A 325 -8.72 -16.01 3.27
CA GLN A 325 -9.67 -15.88 2.16
C GLN A 325 -10.45 -17.17 1.88
N PRO A 326 -9.86 -18.34 1.55
CA PRO A 326 -10.67 -19.55 1.38
C PRO A 326 -11.47 -19.93 2.65
N PHE A 327 -10.98 -19.61 3.85
CA PHE A 327 -11.76 -19.75 5.08
C PHE A 327 -12.99 -18.82 5.13
N MET A 328 -12.90 -17.58 4.61
CA MET A 328 -14.05 -16.66 4.58
C MET A 328 -15.20 -17.19 3.71
N LEU A 329 -14.93 -18.11 2.77
CA LEU A 329 -15.98 -18.78 2.01
C LEU A 329 -16.86 -19.66 2.90
N ASN A 330 -16.33 -20.17 4.02
CA ASN A 330 -17.10 -20.96 4.98
C ASN A 330 -18.25 -20.16 5.59
N LEU A 331 -18.12 -18.84 5.73
CA LEU A 331 -19.20 -17.99 6.22
C LEU A 331 -20.36 -17.93 5.21
N LEU A 332 -20.06 -18.00 3.92
CA LEU A 332 -21.06 -18.04 2.86
C LEU A 332 -21.69 -19.43 2.73
N LEU A 333 -20.90 -20.50 2.94
CA LEU A 333 -21.39 -21.87 3.01
C LEU A 333 -22.33 -22.06 4.22
N ALA A 334 -21.93 -21.57 5.39
CA ALA A 334 -22.75 -21.61 6.60
C ALA A 334 -24.08 -20.84 6.41
N ASP A 335 -24.07 -19.72 5.71
CA ASP A 335 -25.30 -19.01 5.35
C ASP A 335 -26.18 -19.81 4.36
N LYS A 336 -25.56 -20.41 3.31
CA LYS A 336 -26.28 -21.22 2.30
C LYS A 336 -26.96 -22.45 2.92
N TYR A 337 -26.26 -23.13 3.82
CA TYR A 337 -26.71 -24.38 4.42
C TYR A 337 -27.27 -24.22 5.84
N ARG A 338 -27.55 -22.98 6.30
CA ARG A 338 -28.05 -22.72 7.66
C ARG A 338 -29.30 -23.55 8.05
N TYR A 339 -30.17 -23.81 7.08
CA TYR A 339 -31.45 -24.51 7.29
C TYR A 339 -31.54 -25.80 6.45
N GLN A 340 -30.40 -26.34 6.02
CA GLN A 340 -30.31 -27.51 5.16
C GLN A 340 -29.17 -28.41 5.66
N GLU A 341 -29.15 -29.67 5.25
CA GLU A 341 -28.02 -30.55 5.54
C GLU A 341 -26.76 -30.04 4.82
N LEU A 342 -25.63 -30.02 5.53
CA LEU A 342 -24.35 -29.61 4.97
C LEU A 342 -23.81 -30.76 4.10
N PRO A 343 -23.57 -30.55 2.79
CA PRO A 343 -23.02 -31.61 1.95
C PRO A 343 -21.60 -32.01 2.40
N ALA A 344 -21.27 -33.30 2.28
CA ALA A 344 -19.99 -33.83 2.73
C ALA A 344 -18.77 -33.14 2.08
N ASP A 345 -18.85 -32.71 0.82
CA ASP A 345 -17.75 -31.97 0.17
C ASP A 345 -17.60 -30.55 0.74
N ALA A 346 -18.70 -29.90 1.10
CA ALA A 346 -18.68 -28.59 1.74
C ALA A 346 -18.13 -28.68 3.17
N GLU A 347 -18.52 -29.70 3.93
CA GLU A 347 -17.96 -30.00 5.24
C GLU A 347 -16.44 -30.26 5.15
N HIS A 348 -16.02 -31.11 4.21
CA HIS A 348 -14.60 -31.37 3.97
C HIS A 348 -13.81 -30.09 3.60
N TYR A 349 -14.39 -29.22 2.77
CA TYR A 349 -13.80 -27.93 2.44
C TYR A 349 -13.64 -27.03 3.69
N MET A 350 -14.69 -26.97 4.52
CA MET A 350 -14.72 -26.19 5.75
C MET A 350 -13.60 -26.63 6.71
N ASP A 351 -13.45 -27.94 6.95
CA ASP A 351 -12.39 -28.50 7.79
C ASP A 351 -10.98 -28.22 7.24
N LEU A 352 -10.82 -28.38 5.92
CA LEU A 352 -9.54 -28.22 5.27
C LEU A 352 -9.04 -26.76 5.29
N THR A 353 -9.97 -25.81 5.16
CA THR A 353 -9.65 -24.37 5.26
C THR A 353 -9.45 -23.94 6.71
N ALA A 354 -10.27 -24.41 7.65
CA ALA A 354 -10.12 -24.15 9.09
C ALA A 354 -8.79 -24.67 9.65
N SER A 355 -8.36 -25.86 9.24
CA SER A 355 -7.09 -26.45 9.67
C SER A 355 -5.84 -25.78 9.06
N GLY A 356 -6.01 -24.86 8.10
CA GLY A 356 -4.90 -24.18 7.44
C GLY A 356 -4.17 -25.00 6.36
N LYS A 357 -4.69 -26.18 5.97
CA LYS A 357 -4.01 -27.12 5.04
C LYS A 357 -4.50 -27.08 3.59
N PHE A 358 -5.45 -26.19 3.28
CA PHE A 358 -6.09 -26.09 1.97
C PHE A 358 -5.14 -25.95 0.78
N TYR A 359 -4.19 -25.01 0.84
CA TYR A 359 -3.31 -24.81 -0.32
C TYR A 359 -2.39 -25.99 -0.57
N GLU A 360 -1.86 -26.58 0.49
CA GLU A 360 -0.98 -27.74 0.44
C GLU A 360 -1.72 -28.96 -0.14
N HIS A 361 -2.99 -29.15 0.24
CA HIS A 361 -3.86 -30.17 -0.34
C HIS A 361 -4.09 -29.98 -1.85
N VAL A 362 -4.51 -28.77 -2.27
CA VAL A 362 -4.78 -28.48 -3.70
C VAL A 362 -3.50 -28.60 -4.53
N ALA A 363 -2.37 -28.07 -4.05
CA ALA A 363 -1.11 -28.14 -4.76
C ALA A 363 -0.62 -29.58 -4.95
N ALA A 364 -0.71 -30.41 -3.91
CA ALA A 364 -0.37 -31.83 -3.99
C ALA A 364 -1.25 -32.57 -5.01
N ALA A 365 -2.57 -32.37 -4.95
CA ALA A 365 -3.53 -32.99 -5.88
C ALA A 365 -3.26 -32.59 -7.34
N MET A 366 -2.91 -31.33 -7.59
CA MET A 366 -2.61 -30.82 -8.92
C MET A 366 -1.15 -31.05 -9.36
N LYS A 367 -0.32 -31.70 -8.54
CA LYS A 367 1.12 -31.93 -8.78
C LYS A 367 1.88 -30.62 -9.06
N ILE A 368 1.51 -29.54 -8.37
CA ILE A 368 2.17 -28.24 -8.47
C ILE A 368 3.19 -28.13 -7.33
N PRO A 369 4.49 -27.91 -7.63
CA PRO A 369 5.49 -27.76 -6.60
C PRO A 369 5.27 -26.48 -5.78
N MET A 370 5.39 -26.61 -4.46
CA MET A 370 5.38 -25.51 -3.49
C MET A 370 6.53 -25.67 -2.50
N ARG A 371 7.77 -25.62 -3.00
CA ARG A 371 8.98 -25.98 -2.24
C ARG A 371 9.46 -24.87 -1.32
N ASN A 372 9.10 -23.62 -1.62
CA ASN A 372 9.55 -22.46 -0.87
C ASN A 372 8.44 -21.39 -0.75
N LYS A 373 8.70 -20.36 0.07
CA LYS A 373 7.73 -19.27 0.34
C LYS A 373 7.34 -18.50 -0.93
N ARG A 374 8.25 -18.35 -1.91
CA ARG A 374 7.98 -17.70 -3.20
C ARG A 374 6.99 -18.51 -4.03
N GLU A 375 7.25 -19.80 -4.25
CA GLU A 375 6.37 -20.70 -4.99
C GLU A 375 4.99 -20.79 -4.34
N ARG A 376 4.92 -20.87 -3.00
CA ARG A 376 3.66 -20.81 -2.25
C ARG A 376 2.90 -19.51 -2.54
N ARG A 377 3.58 -18.36 -2.58
CA ARG A 377 2.97 -17.05 -2.89
C ARG A 377 2.45 -17.00 -4.33
N GLU A 378 3.22 -17.52 -5.29
CA GLU A 378 2.81 -17.59 -6.70
C GLU A 378 1.62 -18.52 -6.91
N PHE A 379 1.63 -19.70 -6.27
CA PHE A 379 0.53 -20.65 -6.31
C PHE A 379 -0.77 -20.01 -5.79
N LYS A 380 -0.73 -19.36 -4.62
CA LYS A 380 -1.88 -18.63 -4.08
C LYS A 380 -2.40 -17.62 -5.10
N GLY A 381 -1.52 -16.78 -5.64
CA GLY A 381 -1.88 -15.76 -6.64
C GLY A 381 -2.52 -16.35 -7.90
N TRP A 382 -1.98 -17.46 -8.42
CA TRP A 382 -2.55 -18.19 -9.54
C TRP A 382 -3.91 -18.81 -9.20
N PHE A 383 -4.03 -19.50 -8.06
CA PHE A 383 -5.26 -20.13 -7.60
C PHE A 383 -6.40 -19.11 -7.55
N PHE A 384 -6.17 -17.98 -6.86
CA PHE A 384 -7.14 -16.88 -6.79
C PHE A 384 -7.52 -16.32 -8.15
N ALA A 385 -6.53 -16.08 -9.02
CA ALA A 385 -6.77 -15.59 -10.38
C ALA A 385 -7.50 -16.61 -11.27
N SER A 386 -7.48 -17.89 -10.92
CA SER A 386 -8.09 -18.98 -11.69
C SER A 386 -9.49 -19.38 -11.21
N LEU A 387 -9.80 -19.15 -9.92
CA LEU A 387 -11.05 -19.57 -9.29
C LEU A 387 -11.88 -18.39 -8.78
N PHE A 388 -11.38 -17.60 -7.82
CA PHE A 388 -12.18 -16.58 -7.15
C PHE A 388 -12.28 -15.25 -7.91
N PHE A 389 -11.22 -14.78 -8.56
CA PHE A 389 -11.11 -13.40 -9.07
C PHE A 389 -11.17 -13.30 -10.61
N CYS A 390 -11.77 -14.28 -11.27
CA CYS A 390 -11.96 -14.28 -12.72
C CYS A 390 -13.40 -14.60 -13.11
N LYS A 391 -13.79 -14.32 -14.37
CA LYS A 391 -15.12 -14.68 -14.88
C LYS A 391 -15.33 -16.20 -14.87
N ASN A 392 -16.57 -16.66 -14.67
CA ASN A 392 -16.92 -18.09 -14.65
C ASN A 392 -16.43 -18.85 -15.89
N GLN A 393 -16.47 -18.24 -17.07
CA GLN A 393 -15.96 -18.84 -18.31
C GLN A 393 -14.48 -19.27 -18.21
N HIS A 394 -13.64 -18.47 -17.54
CA HIS A 394 -12.22 -18.81 -17.33
C HIS A 394 -12.05 -19.95 -16.34
N THR A 395 -12.87 -19.96 -15.27
CA THR A 395 -12.86 -21.02 -14.28
C THR A 395 -13.24 -22.36 -14.92
N VAL A 396 -14.35 -22.42 -15.66
CA VAL A 396 -14.86 -23.63 -16.34
C VAL A 396 -13.85 -24.18 -17.35
N ALA A 397 -13.18 -23.31 -18.11
CA ALA A 397 -12.17 -23.72 -19.07
C ALA A 397 -10.85 -24.16 -18.41
N GLY A 398 -10.58 -23.74 -17.17
CA GLY A 398 -9.31 -23.91 -16.48
C GLY A 398 -9.17 -25.25 -15.77
N LYS A 399 -7.92 -25.77 -15.71
CA LYS A 399 -7.60 -27.01 -14.98
C LYS A 399 -7.99 -26.93 -13.50
N CYS A 400 -7.76 -25.79 -12.86
CA CYS A 400 -8.12 -25.59 -11.45
C CYS A 400 -9.64 -25.65 -11.23
N GLY A 401 -10.43 -25.04 -12.12
CA GLY A 401 -11.89 -25.04 -11.99
C GLY A 401 -12.47 -26.44 -12.17
N LYS A 402 -12.00 -27.20 -13.18
CA LYS A 402 -12.43 -28.59 -13.39
C LYS A 402 -12.13 -29.50 -12.20
N TRP A 403 -10.91 -29.41 -11.67
CA TRP A 403 -10.53 -30.17 -10.48
C TRP A 403 -11.39 -29.79 -9.27
N PHE A 404 -11.63 -28.49 -9.08
CA PHE A 404 -12.44 -28.00 -7.95
C PHE A 404 -13.92 -28.39 -8.08
N GLU A 405 -14.47 -28.40 -9.30
CA GLU A 405 -15.83 -28.88 -9.59
C GLU A 405 -15.99 -30.37 -9.28
N GLU A 406 -14.97 -31.18 -9.59
CA GLU A 406 -14.97 -32.62 -9.31
C GLU A 406 -14.87 -32.94 -7.81
N HIS A 407 -14.05 -32.20 -7.06
CA HIS A 407 -13.73 -32.52 -5.66
C HIS A 407 -14.58 -31.75 -4.63
N PHE A 408 -15.09 -30.57 -5.01
CA PHE A 408 -15.92 -29.71 -4.18
C PHE A 408 -17.13 -29.17 -4.97
N PRO A 409 -17.99 -30.04 -5.53
CA PRO A 409 -19.08 -29.64 -6.43
C PRO A 409 -20.04 -28.62 -5.82
N ASN A 410 -20.41 -28.75 -4.54
CA ASN A 410 -21.35 -27.84 -3.89
C ASN A 410 -20.72 -26.47 -3.62
N VAL A 411 -19.44 -26.47 -3.24
CA VAL A 411 -18.65 -25.24 -3.04
C VAL A 411 -18.43 -24.53 -4.37
N TYR A 412 -18.11 -25.29 -5.43
CA TYR A 412 -17.96 -24.78 -6.78
C TYR A 412 -19.25 -24.14 -7.30
N GLN A 413 -20.39 -24.79 -7.07
CA GLN A 413 -21.68 -24.25 -7.45
C GLN A 413 -21.95 -22.91 -6.74
N LEU A 414 -21.73 -22.82 -5.43
CA LEU A 414 -21.85 -21.55 -4.70
C LEU A 414 -20.95 -20.45 -5.30
N ILE A 415 -19.69 -20.78 -5.61
CA ILE A 415 -18.76 -19.83 -6.25
C ILE A 415 -19.33 -19.34 -7.59
N ARG A 416 -19.86 -20.24 -8.42
CA ARG A 416 -20.42 -19.89 -9.73
C ARG A 416 -21.65 -19.00 -9.61
N ASP A 417 -22.55 -19.34 -8.70
CA ASP A 417 -23.80 -18.60 -8.45
C ASP A 417 -23.48 -17.17 -8.01
N MET A 418 -22.58 -17.03 -7.02
CA MET A 418 -22.14 -15.74 -6.50
C MET A 418 -21.48 -14.85 -7.56
N LYS A 419 -20.83 -15.45 -8.57
CA LYS A 419 -20.13 -14.73 -9.64
C LYS A 419 -20.98 -14.49 -10.88
N PHE A 420 -22.25 -14.92 -10.88
CA PHE A 420 -23.09 -14.91 -12.08
C PHE A 420 -23.36 -13.49 -12.61
N ALA A 421 -23.80 -12.59 -11.74
CA ALA A 421 -24.11 -11.21 -12.12
C ALA A 421 -22.82 -10.40 -12.39
N ARG A 422 -21.90 -10.37 -11.43
CA ARG A 422 -20.56 -9.80 -11.59
C ARG A 422 -19.52 -10.71 -10.95
N TYR A 423 -18.40 -10.92 -11.63
CA TYR A 423 -17.35 -11.82 -11.14
C TYR A 423 -16.72 -11.35 -9.81
N GLN A 424 -16.81 -10.06 -9.48
CA GLN A 424 -16.31 -9.49 -8.24
C GLN A 424 -17.19 -9.77 -7.02
N ASP A 425 -18.45 -10.17 -7.21
CA ASP A 425 -19.43 -10.21 -6.11
C ASP A 425 -19.07 -11.25 -5.03
N LEU A 426 -18.47 -12.38 -5.42
CA LEU A 426 -17.90 -13.35 -4.48
C LEU A 426 -16.81 -12.72 -3.59
N ALA A 427 -15.86 -12.02 -4.21
CA ALA A 427 -14.75 -11.38 -3.51
C ALA A 427 -15.25 -10.28 -2.57
N ASP A 428 -16.18 -9.45 -3.05
CA ASP A 428 -16.81 -8.39 -2.28
C ASP A 428 -17.60 -8.96 -1.09
N ALA A 429 -18.32 -10.06 -1.27
CA ALA A 429 -19.06 -10.73 -0.20
C ALA A 429 -18.11 -11.28 0.87
N MET A 430 -17.05 -11.98 0.48
CA MET A 430 -16.05 -12.53 1.42
C MET A 430 -15.36 -11.41 2.21
N GLN A 431 -14.96 -10.32 1.55
CA GLN A 431 -14.31 -9.17 2.21
C GLN A 431 -15.26 -8.44 3.16
N LYS A 432 -16.56 -8.34 2.84
CA LYS A 432 -17.57 -7.76 3.74
C LYS A 432 -17.78 -8.64 4.98
N ARG A 433 -17.79 -9.96 4.82
CA ARG A 433 -17.88 -10.90 5.96
C ARG A 433 -16.65 -10.79 6.85
N GLU A 434 -15.45 -10.80 6.27
CA GLU A 434 -14.18 -10.55 6.95
C GLU A 434 -14.24 -9.26 7.79
N ALA A 435 -14.56 -8.12 7.16
CA ALA A 435 -14.66 -6.84 7.86
C ALA A 435 -15.74 -6.84 8.94
N SER A 436 -16.88 -7.50 8.71
CA SER A 436 -17.95 -7.63 9.71
C SER A 436 -17.50 -8.40 10.94
N VAL A 437 -16.70 -9.46 10.79
CA VAL A 437 -16.16 -10.21 11.94
C VAL A 437 -15.06 -9.41 12.61
N ILE A 438 -14.00 -9.07 11.88
CA ILE A 438 -12.79 -8.49 12.48
C ILE A 438 -13.03 -7.07 13.00
N LEU A 439 -13.65 -6.20 12.22
CA LEU A 439 -13.82 -4.79 12.60
C LEU A 439 -15.08 -4.59 13.43
N ASP A 440 -16.21 -5.11 12.94
CA ASP A 440 -17.50 -4.80 13.56
C ASP A 440 -17.84 -5.67 14.77
N THR A 441 -17.10 -6.76 15.01
CA THR A 441 -17.29 -7.67 16.17
C THR A 441 -16.05 -7.67 17.06
N VAL A 442 -14.91 -8.20 16.58
CA VAL A 442 -13.70 -8.40 17.39
C VAL A 442 -13.11 -7.06 17.85
N LEU A 443 -12.81 -6.14 16.94
CA LEU A 443 -12.19 -4.87 17.28
C LEU A 443 -13.09 -4.00 18.18
N LYS A 444 -14.42 -4.03 17.99
CA LYS A 444 -15.36 -3.36 18.89
C LYS A 444 -15.35 -3.96 20.29
N ALA A 445 -15.29 -5.30 20.41
CA ALA A 445 -15.18 -5.96 21.71
C ALA A 445 -13.86 -5.58 22.41
N LEU A 446 -12.74 -5.55 21.70
CA LEU A 446 -11.45 -5.11 22.24
C LEU A 446 -11.50 -3.65 22.73
N HIS A 447 -12.09 -2.75 21.93
CA HIS A 447 -12.28 -1.36 22.35
C HIS A 447 -13.16 -1.22 23.59
N ALA A 448 -14.21 -2.05 23.74
CA ALA A 448 -15.06 -2.06 24.92
C ALA A 448 -14.31 -2.54 26.17
N ASN A 449 -13.41 -3.51 26.01
CA ASN A 449 -12.49 -3.99 27.05
C ASN A 449 -11.30 -3.05 27.30
N LYS A 450 -11.25 -1.89 26.61
CA LYS A 450 -10.13 -0.92 26.67
C LYS A 450 -8.77 -1.50 26.27
N VAL A 451 -8.78 -2.61 25.53
CA VAL A 451 -7.58 -3.23 24.96
C VAL A 451 -7.15 -2.42 23.74
N TRP A 452 -5.84 -2.16 23.63
CA TRP A 452 -5.28 -1.58 22.42
C TRP A 452 -5.15 -2.66 21.35
N ALA A 453 -5.66 -2.38 20.16
CA ALA A 453 -5.50 -3.26 19.02
C ALA A 453 -5.51 -2.46 17.71
N ALA A 454 -4.82 -3.00 16.72
CA ALA A 454 -4.87 -2.52 15.35
C ALA A 454 -5.20 -3.69 14.42
N THR A 455 -5.71 -3.42 13.23
CA THR A 455 -6.06 -4.48 12.27
C THR A 455 -5.32 -4.32 10.97
N ILE A 456 -4.82 -5.43 10.42
CA ILE A 456 -4.31 -5.52 9.06
C ILE A 456 -5.22 -6.48 8.31
N HIS A 457 -6.34 -5.93 7.81
CA HIS A 457 -7.41 -6.68 7.17
C HIS A 457 -7.99 -7.79 8.06
N ASP A 458 -7.58 -9.02 7.81
CA ASP A 458 -7.97 -10.27 8.44
C ASP A 458 -7.14 -10.63 9.68
N SER A 459 -6.14 -9.82 10.03
CA SER A 459 -5.32 -10.00 11.22
C SER A 459 -5.48 -8.87 12.23
N VAL A 460 -5.19 -9.20 13.49
CA VAL A 460 -5.24 -8.28 14.63
C VAL A 460 -3.85 -8.18 15.25
N VAL A 461 -3.32 -6.96 15.29
CA VAL A 461 -2.09 -6.61 16.00
C VAL A 461 -2.46 -6.15 17.41
N CYS A 462 -1.77 -6.69 18.41
CA CYS A 462 -1.98 -6.35 19.81
C CYS A 462 -0.68 -6.46 20.62
N ARG A 463 -0.73 -6.09 21.90
CA ARG A 463 0.37 -6.34 22.82
C ARG A 463 0.42 -7.83 23.20
N PRO A 464 1.60 -8.40 23.54
CA PRO A 464 1.73 -9.81 23.92
C PRO A 464 0.77 -10.26 25.02
N ASP A 465 0.57 -9.43 26.05
CA ASP A 465 -0.29 -9.75 27.20
C ASP A 465 -1.77 -9.90 26.82
N ASP A 466 -2.20 -9.21 25.76
CA ASP A 466 -3.58 -9.24 25.26
C ASP A 466 -3.81 -10.37 24.24
N ALA A 467 -2.76 -11.08 23.81
CA ALA A 467 -2.84 -12.04 22.70
C ALA A 467 -3.84 -13.17 22.94
N ALA A 468 -3.91 -13.68 24.18
CA ALA A 468 -4.85 -14.74 24.56
C ALA A 468 -6.31 -14.28 24.44
N LEU A 469 -6.63 -13.07 24.92
CA LEU A 469 -7.96 -12.48 24.83
C LEU A 469 -8.34 -12.18 23.37
N VAL A 470 -7.42 -11.62 22.59
CA VAL A 470 -7.68 -11.33 21.17
C VAL A 470 -7.97 -12.63 20.42
N ARG A 471 -7.19 -13.69 20.67
CA ARG A 471 -7.39 -15.01 20.09
C ARG A 471 -8.79 -15.55 20.44
N GLU A 472 -9.16 -15.54 21.71
CA GLU A 472 -10.46 -16.00 22.18
C GLU A 472 -11.61 -15.24 21.48
N LEU A 473 -11.52 -13.91 21.42
CA LEU A 473 -12.53 -13.08 20.76
C LEU A 473 -12.64 -13.35 19.26
N VAL A 474 -11.53 -13.63 18.57
CA VAL A 474 -11.56 -14.02 17.15
C VAL A 474 -12.24 -15.38 16.99
N GLU A 475 -11.81 -16.39 17.74
CA GLU A 475 -12.37 -17.74 17.67
C GLU A 475 -13.87 -17.74 17.98
N GLU A 476 -14.29 -17.04 19.05
CA GLU A 476 -15.69 -16.93 19.44
C GLU A 476 -16.52 -16.18 18.39
N ALA A 477 -16.00 -15.09 17.81
CA ALA A 477 -16.71 -14.35 16.79
C ALA A 477 -17.00 -15.20 15.53
N PHE A 478 -16.09 -16.08 15.13
CA PHE A 478 -16.33 -17.01 14.02
C PHE A 478 -17.24 -18.18 14.42
N ARG A 479 -17.06 -18.74 15.63
CA ARG A 479 -17.92 -19.80 16.18
C ARG A 479 -19.38 -19.37 16.21
N LEU A 480 -19.67 -18.18 16.74
CA LEU A 480 -21.04 -17.67 16.81
C LEU A 480 -21.65 -17.35 15.45
N LYS A 481 -20.84 -16.87 14.48
CA LYS A 481 -21.36 -16.46 13.17
C LYS A 481 -21.55 -17.61 12.20
N ALA A 482 -20.68 -18.62 12.26
CA ALA A 482 -20.61 -19.65 11.22
C ALA A 482 -20.45 -21.07 11.76
N GLY A 483 -20.43 -21.27 13.09
CA GLY A 483 -20.24 -22.59 13.69
C GLY A 483 -18.85 -23.20 13.48
N ILE A 484 -17.89 -22.40 13.00
CA ILE A 484 -16.55 -22.86 12.65
C ILE A 484 -15.48 -21.91 13.19
N VAL A 485 -14.32 -22.46 13.55
CA VAL A 485 -13.20 -21.71 14.13
C VAL A 485 -12.01 -21.76 13.16
N PRO A 486 -11.40 -20.60 12.81
CA PRO A 486 -10.20 -20.62 11.99
C PRO A 486 -8.99 -21.10 12.78
N GLY A 487 -8.05 -21.74 12.09
CA GLY A 487 -6.68 -21.84 12.56
C GLY A 487 -6.05 -20.45 12.62
N LEU A 488 -5.41 -20.13 13.73
CA LEU A 488 -4.74 -18.85 13.95
C LEU A 488 -3.23 -19.05 14.04
N ASP A 489 -2.47 -18.14 13.44
CA ASP A 489 -1.04 -17.99 13.68
C ASP A 489 -0.81 -16.76 14.57
N VAL A 490 -0.01 -16.94 15.62
CA VAL A 490 0.42 -15.85 16.49
C VAL A 490 1.90 -15.62 16.21
N GLU A 491 2.21 -14.54 15.52
CA GLU A 491 3.58 -14.22 15.11
C GLU A 491 4.01 -12.90 15.75
N PRO A 492 5.26 -12.79 16.27
CA PRO A 492 5.81 -11.49 16.59
C PRO A 492 5.86 -10.62 15.33
N LEU A 493 5.63 -9.31 15.46
CA LEU A 493 5.83 -8.39 14.35
C LEU A 493 7.31 -8.27 13.96
N GLN A 494 8.22 -8.53 14.90
CA GLN A 494 9.65 -8.64 14.64
C GLN A 494 9.95 -9.92 13.84
N LYS A 495 10.73 -9.80 12.76
CA LYS A 495 10.99 -10.89 11.81
C LYS A 495 12.43 -11.32 11.79
#